data_AF-A0ABD7NFJ6-F1
#
_entry.id   AF-A0ABD7NFJ6-F1
#
_cell.length_a   1.000
_cell.length_b   1.000
_cell.length_c   1.000
_cell.angle_alpha   90.00
_cell.angle_beta   90.00
_cell.angle_gamma   90.00
#
_symmetry.space_group_name_H-M   'P 1'
#
loop_
_entity.id
_entity.type
_entity.pdbx_description
1 polymer ?
#
loop_
_entity_poly.entity_id
_entity_poly.type
_entity_poly.pdbx_seq_one_letter_code
_entity_poly.pdbx_strand_id
1 'polypeptide(L)'
;MTRQTNAQISNFMDEYFRFEIKNDSCNLDYDQPEMTFSELEVIIQSNYKYWERKNKDNDMATPIFEKWTNWKTKFEQLKDFLKNKEEFDNQDVNNFMYNYFSSYYSSEVSTEIRTYRIDIDSPINKDKDIASIRLFIDFYLNSWATDYLLDAIRNYIQIEKNKNNIGYYLSSTESERNLPALFVLNREMPKLKISVKEIQNKLVQPVSESVDNLAKETEEHFKQTANLVEKNDEKIREIFIEHSREVDEFKNNLEQWRDKKETAIKILEDTYEKKLQLESPEKLWKERSKNYKIKTWWWMGGLGVFIVALICSAGSLVVNIHDYLQGTIKNIPFISQSFIYVALVSFLIYLVRVVIKIIISSQHMAMEYEQKEALTRFYQALVYDGKEVDKEERLIIFNALFSKTETGLVKTDNSSESEALIALLSKSIK
;
A
#
# COMPACT_ATOMS: atom_id res chain seq x y z
N MET A 1 -70.15 81.44 -37.36
CA MET A 1 -69.28 80.85 -36.31
C MET A 1 -67.84 80.97 -36.75
N THR A 2 -67.09 81.85 -36.10
CA THR A 2 -65.65 82.02 -36.34
C THR A 2 -64.93 80.87 -35.67
N ARG A 3 -64.27 80.00 -36.45
CA ARG A 3 -63.49 78.88 -35.89
C ARG A 3 -62.25 79.42 -35.19
N GLN A 4 -61.92 78.85 -34.03
CA GLN A 4 -60.73 79.22 -33.27
C GLN A 4 -59.46 78.85 -34.05
N THR A 5 -58.45 79.73 -34.02
CA THR A 5 -57.15 79.48 -34.65
C THR A 5 -56.28 78.56 -33.80
N ASN A 6 -55.32 77.84 -34.41
CA ASN A 6 -54.39 76.98 -33.66
C ASN A 6 -53.60 77.73 -32.58
N ALA A 7 -53.28 79.02 -32.81
CA ALA A 7 -52.58 79.86 -31.83
C ALA A 7 -53.46 80.17 -30.62
N GLN A 8 -54.74 80.50 -30.82
CA GLN A 8 -55.70 80.73 -29.73
C GLN A 8 -55.90 79.44 -28.91
N ILE A 9 -56.01 78.30 -29.58
CA ILE A 9 -56.13 76.99 -28.92
C ILE A 9 -54.90 76.70 -28.06
N SER A 10 -53.70 76.87 -28.62
CA SER A 10 -52.46 76.56 -27.89
C SER A 10 -52.28 77.47 -26.68
N ASN A 11 -52.51 78.78 -26.82
CA ASN A 11 -52.43 79.72 -25.70
C ASN A 11 -53.41 79.37 -24.58
N PHE A 12 -54.67 79.05 -24.91
CA PHE A 12 -55.66 78.63 -23.92
C PHE A 12 -55.24 77.32 -23.23
N MET A 13 -54.82 76.31 -24.01
CA MET A 13 -54.39 75.03 -23.44
C MET A 13 -53.17 75.20 -22.53
N ASP A 14 -52.22 76.04 -22.93
CA ASP A 14 -50.99 76.32 -22.17
C ASP A 14 -51.23 77.26 -20.98
N GLU A 15 -52.41 77.85 -20.84
CA GLU A 15 -52.78 78.62 -19.65
C GLU A 15 -53.26 77.70 -18.52
N TYR A 16 -54.06 76.67 -18.84
CA TYR A 16 -54.74 75.84 -17.84
C TYR A 16 -54.27 74.38 -17.76
N PHE A 17 -53.54 73.88 -18.78
CA PHE A 17 -53.21 72.47 -18.90
C PHE A 17 -51.72 72.23 -19.18
N ARG A 18 -51.19 71.19 -18.54
CA ARG A 18 -49.85 70.64 -18.81
C ARG A 18 -49.95 69.15 -19.08
N PHE A 19 -48.90 68.61 -19.67
CA PHE A 19 -48.84 67.20 -20.03
C PHE A 19 -47.56 66.55 -19.54
N GLU A 20 -47.65 65.29 -19.15
CA GLU A 20 -46.50 64.48 -18.76
C GLU A 20 -46.61 63.12 -19.46
N ILE A 21 -45.62 62.76 -20.27
CA ILE A 21 -45.56 61.42 -20.87
C ILE A 21 -44.84 60.48 -19.92
N LYS A 22 -45.45 59.34 -19.60
CA LYS A 22 -44.80 58.24 -18.87
C LYS A 22 -44.53 57.08 -19.81
N ASN A 23 -43.28 56.63 -19.82
CA ASN A 23 -42.82 55.54 -20.68
C ASN A 23 -41.73 54.71 -19.98
N ASP A 24 -41.87 54.43 -18.69
CA ASP A 24 -40.84 53.85 -17.81
C ASP A 24 -40.18 52.56 -18.34
N SER A 25 -40.97 51.74 -19.04
CA SER A 25 -40.55 50.49 -19.68
C SER A 25 -39.72 50.70 -20.96
N CYS A 26 -39.79 51.90 -21.55
CA CYS A 26 -39.33 52.20 -22.91
C CYS A 26 -38.39 53.43 -22.99
N ASN A 27 -37.80 53.86 -21.86
CA ASN A 27 -36.77 54.91 -21.82
C ASN A 27 -35.45 54.45 -21.21
N LEU A 28 -34.36 55.09 -21.62
CA LEU A 28 -33.03 55.01 -21.01
C LEU A 28 -32.76 56.23 -20.13
N ASP A 29 -32.98 57.42 -20.68
CA ASP A 29 -32.73 58.70 -20.00
C ASP A 29 -33.79 59.72 -20.43
N TYR A 30 -34.91 59.72 -19.71
CA TYR A 30 -35.99 60.66 -19.94
C TYR A 30 -36.50 61.22 -18.61
N ASP A 31 -36.34 62.53 -18.42
CA ASP A 31 -36.66 63.24 -17.18
C ASP A 31 -38.16 63.44 -16.93
N GLN A 32 -39.01 63.04 -17.88
CA GLN A 32 -40.47 63.19 -17.81
C GLN A 32 -40.91 64.63 -17.47
N PRO A 33 -40.42 65.66 -18.19
CA PRO A 33 -40.80 67.03 -17.91
C PRO A 33 -42.28 67.26 -18.21
N GLU A 34 -42.87 68.20 -17.48
CA GLU A 34 -44.13 68.80 -17.90
C GLU A 34 -43.92 69.53 -19.23
N MET A 35 -44.89 69.40 -20.13
CA MET A 35 -44.84 69.99 -21.46
C MET A 35 -46.14 70.72 -21.81
N THR A 36 -46.00 71.70 -22.68
CA THR A 36 -47.09 72.45 -23.29
C THR A 36 -47.87 71.60 -24.30
N PHE A 37 -49.07 72.05 -24.65
CA PHE A 37 -49.91 71.50 -25.70
C PHE A 37 -49.18 71.45 -27.05
N SER A 38 -48.45 72.52 -27.37
CA SER A 38 -47.66 72.62 -28.60
C SER A 38 -46.50 71.62 -28.63
N GLU A 39 -45.80 71.44 -27.50
CA GLU A 39 -44.71 70.45 -27.40
C GLU A 39 -45.24 69.03 -27.51
N LEU A 40 -46.38 68.74 -26.87
CA LEU A 40 -47.04 67.44 -26.99
C LEU A 40 -47.42 67.12 -28.44
N GLU A 41 -47.97 68.09 -29.18
CA GLU A 41 -48.27 67.93 -30.60
C GLU A 41 -47.02 67.52 -31.39
N VAL A 42 -45.92 68.23 -31.18
CA VAL A 42 -44.65 67.98 -31.87
C VAL A 42 -44.12 66.58 -31.53
N ILE A 43 -44.21 66.14 -30.28
CA ILE A 43 -43.80 64.80 -29.85
C ILE A 43 -44.68 63.72 -30.51
N ILE A 44 -46.01 63.87 -30.48
CA ILE A 44 -46.92 62.90 -31.10
C ILE A 44 -46.66 62.80 -32.60
N GLN A 45 -46.57 63.92 -33.31
CA GLN A 45 -46.36 63.94 -34.76
C GLN A 45 -44.99 63.36 -35.16
N SER A 46 -43.93 63.69 -34.42
CA SER A 46 -42.58 63.21 -34.72
C SER A 46 -42.43 61.70 -34.49
N ASN A 47 -42.98 61.16 -33.39
CA ASN A 47 -42.94 59.73 -33.13
C ASN A 47 -43.89 58.95 -34.05
N TYR A 48 -45.08 59.48 -34.36
CA TYR A 48 -45.96 58.90 -35.38
C TYR A 48 -45.25 58.75 -36.71
N LYS A 49 -44.60 59.81 -37.23
CA LYS A 49 -43.85 59.77 -38.49
C LYS A 49 -42.65 58.82 -38.45
N TYR A 50 -42.01 58.65 -37.29
CA TYR A 50 -40.94 57.68 -37.13
C TYR A 50 -41.47 56.25 -37.25
N TRP A 51 -42.50 55.92 -36.47
CA TRP A 51 -43.07 54.57 -36.44
C TRP A 51 -43.84 54.23 -37.71
N GLU A 52 -44.45 55.20 -38.40
CA GLU A 52 -45.06 55.00 -39.73
C GLU A 52 -44.03 54.52 -40.75
N ARG A 53 -42.82 55.12 -40.76
CA ARG A 53 -41.75 54.68 -41.64
C ARG A 53 -41.27 53.28 -41.28
N LYS A 54 -41.00 53.03 -40.00
CA LYS A 54 -40.58 51.69 -39.54
C LYS A 54 -41.61 50.61 -39.85
N ASN A 55 -42.90 50.93 -39.76
CA ASN A 55 -44.00 50.02 -40.11
C ASN A 55 -44.08 49.71 -41.61
N LYS A 56 -43.78 50.69 -42.47
CA LYS A 56 -43.71 50.45 -43.93
C LYS A 56 -42.54 49.54 -44.30
N ASP A 57 -41.45 49.63 -43.54
CA ASP A 57 -40.26 48.81 -43.76
C ASP A 57 -40.43 47.39 -43.18
N ASN A 58 -41.10 47.25 -42.03
CA ASN A 58 -41.24 45.98 -41.32
C ASN A 58 -42.48 45.94 -40.40
N ASP A 59 -43.35 44.95 -40.60
CA ASP A 59 -44.61 44.78 -39.87
C ASP A 59 -44.44 44.56 -38.35
N MET A 60 -43.26 44.18 -37.86
CA MET A 60 -42.96 44.08 -36.42
C MET A 60 -43.13 45.41 -35.68
N ALA A 61 -43.08 46.54 -36.39
CA ALA A 61 -43.32 47.86 -35.82
C ALA A 61 -44.82 48.17 -35.61
N THR A 62 -45.74 47.35 -36.13
CA THR A 62 -47.21 47.55 -36.06
C THR A 62 -47.71 47.81 -34.66
N PRO A 63 -47.36 47.00 -33.63
CA PRO A 63 -47.89 47.21 -32.28
C PRO A 63 -47.50 48.57 -31.68
N ILE A 64 -46.37 49.13 -32.10
CA ILE A 64 -45.90 50.43 -31.63
C ILE A 64 -46.51 51.56 -32.47
N PHE A 65 -46.59 51.36 -33.79
CA PHE A 65 -47.21 52.30 -34.71
C PHE A 65 -48.70 52.53 -34.41
N GLU A 66 -49.45 51.49 -34.07
CA GLU A 66 -50.85 51.58 -33.68
C GLU A 66 -51.05 52.44 -32.42
N LYS A 67 -50.15 52.33 -31.43
CA LYS A 67 -50.19 53.19 -30.22
C LYS A 67 -50.05 54.66 -30.58
N TRP A 68 -49.10 55.01 -31.45
CA TRP A 68 -48.93 56.39 -31.90
C TRP A 68 -50.06 56.87 -32.82
N THR A 69 -50.67 55.97 -33.59
CA THR A 69 -51.87 56.26 -34.39
C THR A 69 -53.05 56.61 -33.49
N ASN A 70 -53.26 55.86 -32.41
CA ASN A 70 -54.28 56.15 -31.41
C ASN A 70 -54.04 57.51 -30.73
N TRP A 71 -52.83 57.78 -30.24
CA TRP A 71 -52.50 59.07 -29.62
C TRP A 71 -52.65 60.25 -30.58
N LYS A 72 -52.22 60.09 -31.84
CA LYS A 72 -52.46 61.10 -32.87
C LYS A 72 -53.94 61.34 -33.10
N THR A 73 -54.75 60.28 -33.17
CA THR A 73 -56.21 60.39 -33.36
C THR A 73 -56.87 61.11 -32.19
N LYS A 74 -56.54 60.73 -30.94
CA LYS A 74 -57.03 61.42 -29.74
C LYS A 74 -56.66 62.90 -29.71
N PHE A 75 -55.43 63.23 -30.09
CA PHE A 75 -54.96 64.61 -30.12
C PHE A 75 -55.65 65.45 -31.21
N GLU A 76 -55.90 64.89 -32.40
CA GLU A 76 -56.67 65.58 -33.43
C GLU A 76 -58.14 65.74 -33.05
N GLN A 77 -58.75 64.75 -32.38
CA GLN A 77 -60.12 64.87 -31.85
C GLN A 77 -60.22 66.00 -30.83
N LEU A 78 -59.22 66.15 -29.94
CA LEU A 78 -59.13 67.26 -29.01
C LEU A 78 -59.01 68.60 -29.74
N LYS A 79 -58.13 68.69 -30.74
CA LYS A 79 -58.00 69.91 -31.56
C LYS A 79 -59.28 70.26 -32.27
N ASP A 80 -59.97 69.29 -32.84
CA ASP A 80 -61.22 69.52 -33.57
C ASP A 80 -62.36 69.89 -32.63
N PHE A 81 -62.41 69.31 -31.42
CA PHE A 81 -63.30 69.76 -30.35
C PHE A 81 -63.06 71.23 -30.00
N LEU A 82 -61.81 71.64 -29.79
CA LEU A 82 -61.43 73.01 -29.44
C LEU A 82 -61.69 74.01 -30.59
N LYS A 83 -61.43 73.63 -31.85
CA LYS A 83 -61.69 74.50 -33.03
C LYS A 83 -63.17 74.82 -33.22
N ASN A 84 -64.05 73.91 -32.82
CA ASN A 84 -65.50 74.03 -33.01
C ASN A 84 -66.20 74.74 -31.84
N LYS A 85 -65.48 75.12 -30.79
CA LYS A 85 -66.02 75.91 -29.66
C LYS A 85 -66.05 77.41 -30.01
N GLU A 86 -67.17 78.07 -29.70
CA GLU A 86 -67.28 79.54 -29.82
C GLU A 86 -66.43 80.24 -28.75
N GLU A 87 -66.49 79.73 -27.52
CA GLU A 87 -65.71 80.22 -26.37
C GLU A 87 -65.09 79.02 -25.63
N PHE A 88 -63.88 79.19 -25.09
CA PHE A 88 -63.19 78.14 -24.35
C PHE A 88 -63.69 78.10 -22.90
N ASP A 89 -64.13 76.92 -22.46
CA ASP A 89 -64.53 76.65 -21.08
C ASP A 89 -63.61 75.55 -20.51
N ASN A 90 -62.88 75.89 -19.44
CA ASN A 90 -61.93 74.98 -18.79
C ASN A 90 -62.61 73.69 -18.28
N GLN A 91 -63.81 73.77 -17.72
CA GLN A 91 -64.54 72.61 -17.22
C GLN A 91 -64.96 71.68 -18.36
N ASP A 92 -65.44 72.23 -19.47
CA ASP A 92 -65.80 71.45 -20.66
C ASP A 92 -64.58 70.74 -21.26
N VAL A 93 -63.45 71.44 -21.35
CA VAL A 93 -62.20 70.88 -21.87
C VAL A 93 -61.68 69.80 -20.92
N ASN A 94 -61.69 70.05 -19.61
CA ASN A 94 -61.31 69.07 -18.59
C ASN A 94 -62.20 67.80 -18.67
N ASN A 95 -63.52 67.96 -18.87
CA ASN A 95 -64.43 66.83 -19.08
C ASN A 95 -64.10 66.05 -20.36
N PHE A 96 -63.78 66.74 -21.45
CA PHE A 96 -63.35 66.08 -22.70
C PHE A 96 -62.05 65.32 -22.50
N MET A 97 -61.05 65.96 -21.89
CA MET A 97 -59.73 65.41 -21.61
C MET A 97 -59.81 64.16 -20.73
N TYR A 98 -60.61 64.21 -19.66
CA TYR A 98 -60.82 63.09 -18.76
C TYR A 98 -61.44 61.87 -19.46
N ASN A 99 -62.41 62.09 -20.35
CA ASN A 99 -63.15 61.01 -20.99
C ASN A 99 -62.44 60.41 -22.21
N TYR A 100 -61.76 61.23 -23.01
CA TYR A 100 -61.24 60.81 -24.33
C TYR A 100 -59.71 60.83 -24.41
N PHE A 101 -59.04 61.65 -23.62
CA PHE A 101 -57.60 61.82 -23.68
C PHE A 101 -56.88 60.95 -22.65
N SER A 102 -56.98 61.30 -21.37
CA SER A 102 -56.45 60.57 -20.22
C SER A 102 -57.25 60.87 -18.95
N SER A 103 -57.59 59.84 -18.17
CA SER A 103 -58.24 59.98 -16.87
C SER A 103 -57.26 60.26 -15.72
N TYR A 104 -55.95 60.15 -15.97
CA TYR A 104 -54.91 60.36 -14.97
C TYR A 104 -54.40 61.80 -15.04
N TYR A 105 -54.69 62.59 -14.02
CA TYR A 105 -54.20 63.97 -13.89
C TYR A 105 -53.85 64.32 -12.45
N SER A 106 -52.98 65.30 -12.27
CA SER A 106 -52.71 65.96 -10.99
C SER A 106 -53.06 67.44 -11.11
N SER A 107 -53.53 68.03 -10.01
CA SER A 107 -53.84 69.46 -9.93
C SER A 107 -52.93 70.11 -8.89
N GLU A 108 -52.21 71.14 -9.29
CA GLU A 108 -51.43 71.94 -8.35
C GLU A 108 -52.32 73.03 -7.73
N VAL A 109 -52.44 73.03 -6.40
CA VAL A 109 -53.40 73.87 -5.67
C VAL A 109 -53.10 75.38 -5.84
N SER A 110 -51.86 75.74 -6.18
CA SER A 110 -51.40 77.13 -6.29
C SER A 110 -51.58 77.77 -7.66
N THR A 111 -51.72 77.00 -8.74
CA THR A 111 -51.67 77.52 -10.12
C THR A 111 -52.95 77.30 -10.92
N GLU A 112 -53.93 76.54 -10.39
CA GLU A 112 -55.12 76.04 -11.13
C GLU A 112 -54.79 75.21 -12.39
N ILE A 113 -53.50 74.95 -12.66
CA ILE A 113 -53.03 74.17 -13.78
C ILE A 113 -53.26 72.69 -13.50
N ARG A 114 -53.80 71.99 -14.51
CA ARG A 114 -53.99 70.53 -14.49
C ARG A 114 -52.96 69.85 -15.36
N THR A 115 -52.15 68.98 -14.76
CA THR A 115 -51.16 68.17 -15.48
C THR A 115 -51.75 66.79 -15.80
N TYR A 116 -51.97 66.51 -17.09
CA TYR A 116 -52.44 65.21 -17.56
C TYR A 116 -51.29 64.25 -17.83
N ARG A 117 -51.37 63.07 -17.24
CA ARG A 117 -50.43 61.98 -17.46
C ARG A 117 -50.83 61.15 -18.67
N ILE A 118 -49.87 60.87 -19.54
CA ILE A 118 -50.03 60.15 -20.80
C ILE A 118 -49.12 58.93 -20.74
N ASP A 119 -49.69 57.75 -20.47
CA ASP A 119 -48.93 56.51 -20.49
C ASP A 119 -48.74 56.03 -21.93
N ILE A 120 -47.49 56.07 -22.41
CA ILE A 120 -47.11 55.58 -23.73
C ILE A 120 -46.04 54.52 -23.57
N ASP A 121 -46.43 53.28 -23.86
CA ASP A 121 -45.51 52.15 -23.86
C ASP A 121 -44.78 52.06 -25.22
N SER A 122 -43.90 53.05 -25.45
CA SER A 122 -43.07 53.23 -26.63
C SER A 122 -41.87 54.15 -26.36
N PRO A 123 -40.73 53.96 -27.04
CA PRO A 123 -39.66 54.95 -27.06
C PRO A 123 -40.12 56.28 -27.65
N ILE A 124 -39.64 57.37 -27.07
CA ILE A 124 -39.96 58.73 -27.51
C ILE A 124 -38.70 59.46 -27.96
N ASN A 125 -38.83 60.33 -28.96
CA ASN A 125 -37.75 61.17 -29.47
C ASN A 125 -37.13 62.17 -28.47
N LYS A 126 -37.73 62.33 -27.28
CA LYS A 126 -37.24 63.19 -26.20
C LYS A 126 -36.31 62.48 -25.21
N ASP A 127 -36.17 61.15 -25.33
CA ASP A 127 -35.15 60.42 -24.58
C ASP A 127 -33.76 60.91 -24.99
N LYS A 128 -32.91 61.26 -24.02
CA LYS A 128 -31.58 61.80 -24.26
C LYS A 128 -30.68 60.78 -24.98
N ASP A 129 -30.94 59.49 -24.79
CA ASP A 129 -30.25 58.39 -25.46
C ASP A 129 -31.13 57.67 -26.50
N ILE A 130 -32.06 58.42 -27.12
CA ILE A 130 -32.90 57.89 -28.20
C ILE A 130 -32.07 57.31 -29.37
N ALA A 131 -30.87 57.85 -29.61
CA ALA A 131 -29.99 57.36 -30.67
C ALA A 131 -29.63 55.89 -30.45
N SER A 132 -29.28 55.51 -29.21
CA SER A 132 -28.94 54.12 -28.88
C SER A 132 -30.16 53.19 -28.98
N ILE A 133 -31.34 53.66 -28.55
CA ILE A 133 -32.59 52.90 -28.72
C ILE A 133 -32.90 52.68 -30.21
N ARG A 134 -32.74 53.70 -31.05
CA ARG A 134 -32.97 53.59 -32.51
C ARG A 134 -31.97 52.67 -33.20
N LEU A 135 -30.70 52.72 -32.81
CA LEU A 135 -29.69 51.78 -33.30
C LEU A 135 -30.06 50.34 -32.97
N PHE A 136 -30.56 50.10 -31.75
CA PHE A 136 -31.05 48.77 -31.36
C PHE A 136 -32.29 48.36 -32.17
N ILE A 137 -33.26 49.25 -32.36
CA ILE A 137 -34.44 48.99 -33.20
C ILE A 137 -34.01 48.59 -34.61
N ASP A 138 -33.09 49.33 -35.21
CA ASP A 138 -32.58 49.03 -36.56
C ASP A 138 -31.84 47.69 -36.61
N PHE A 139 -31.06 47.37 -35.59
CA PHE A 139 -30.43 46.06 -35.47
C PHE A 139 -31.47 44.94 -35.39
N TYR A 140 -32.49 45.07 -34.54
CA TYR A 140 -33.49 44.04 -34.33
C TYR A 140 -34.35 43.83 -35.59
N LEU A 141 -34.79 44.90 -36.24
CA LEU A 141 -35.57 44.84 -37.48
C LEU A 141 -34.81 44.22 -38.66
N ASN A 142 -33.48 44.30 -38.67
CA ASN A 142 -32.62 43.68 -39.67
C ASN A 142 -32.05 42.31 -39.24
N SER A 143 -32.51 41.79 -38.09
CA SER A 143 -32.09 40.49 -37.58
C SER A 143 -32.95 39.35 -38.14
N TRP A 144 -32.76 38.14 -37.63
CA TRP A 144 -33.56 36.97 -37.96
C TRP A 144 -34.88 36.88 -37.16
N ALA A 145 -35.13 37.80 -36.23
CA ALA A 145 -36.39 37.84 -35.49
C ALA A 145 -37.58 38.07 -36.43
N THR A 146 -38.76 37.57 -36.06
CA THR A 146 -39.99 37.71 -36.86
C THR A 146 -41.08 38.56 -36.18
N ASP A 147 -40.96 38.79 -34.88
CA ASP A 147 -41.97 39.40 -34.02
C ASP A 147 -41.37 40.02 -32.73
N TYR A 148 -42.25 40.48 -31.82
CA TYR A 148 -41.92 40.95 -30.46
C TYR A 148 -40.93 42.13 -30.34
N LEU A 149 -40.89 43.04 -31.33
CA LEU A 149 -40.01 44.22 -31.29
C LEU A 149 -40.15 45.06 -30.00
N LEU A 150 -41.39 45.26 -29.52
CA LEU A 150 -41.61 46.05 -28.31
C LEU A 150 -40.99 45.40 -27.07
N ASP A 151 -41.13 44.08 -26.91
CA ASP A 151 -40.54 43.34 -25.81
C ASP A 151 -39.02 43.31 -25.94
N ALA A 152 -38.49 43.24 -27.16
CA ALA A 152 -37.06 43.36 -27.43
C ALA A 152 -36.51 44.73 -26.99
N ILE A 153 -37.23 45.82 -27.28
CA ILE A 153 -36.86 47.18 -26.84
C ILE A 153 -36.83 47.26 -25.31
N ARG A 154 -37.86 46.72 -24.64
CA ARG A 154 -37.94 46.69 -23.17
C ARG A 154 -36.77 45.90 -22.56
N ASN A 155 -36.47 44.73 -23.12
CA ASN A 155 -35.35 43.89 -22.67
C ASN A 155 -34.00 44.59 -22.91
N TYR A 156 -33.81 45.23 -24.06
CA TYR A 156 -32.64 46.08 -24.33
C TYR A 156 -32.47 47.17 -23.27
N ILE A 157 -33.54 47.89 -22.95
CA ILE A 157 -33.54 48.94 -21.92
C ILE A 157 -33.23 48.39 -20.54
N GLN A 158 -33.81 47.23 -20.17
CA GLN A 158 -33.52 46.57 -18.90
C GLN A 158 -32.04 46.16 -18.79
N ILE A 159 -31.45 45.68 -19.88
CA ILE A 159 -30.02 45.32 -19.93
C ILE A 159 -29.13 46.57 -19.87
N GLU A 160 -29.51 47.65 -20.54
CA GLU A 160 -28.78 48.92 -20.46
C GLU A 160 -28.79 49.49 -19.03
N LYS A 161 -29.95 49.47 -18.36
CA LYS A 161 -30.11 49.91 -16.97
C LYS A 161 -29.36 49.01 -15.97
N ASN A 162 -29.24 47.70 -16.25
CA ASN A 162 -28.49 46.76 -15.43
C ASN A 162 -27.74 45.72 -16.27
N LYS A 163 -26.45 45.98 -16.51
CA LYS A 163 -25.56 45.15 -17.33
C LYS A 163 -25.31 43.75 -16.76
N ASN A 164 -25.57 43.51 -15.47
CA ASN A 164 -25.43 42.17 -14.88
C ASN A 164 -26.42 41.15 -15.50
N ASN A 165 -27.50 41.65 -16.10
CA ASN A 165 -28.50 40.80 -16.72
C ASN A 165 -28.08 40.25 -18.09
N ILE A 166 -26.98 40.72 -18.71
CA ILE A 166 -26.57 40.31 -20.07
C ILE A 166 -26.55 38.78 -20.20
N GLY A 167 -25.94 38.07 -19.25
CA GLY A 167 -25.86 36.61 -19.29
C GLY A 167 -27.22 35.91 -19.23
N TYR A 168 -28.12 36.41 -18.38
CA TYR A 168 -29.49 35.89 -18.24
C TYR A 168 -30.26 36.00 -19.56
N TYR A 169 -30.28 37.18 -20.17
CA TYR A 169 -31.00 37.39 -21.44
C TYR A 169 -30.35 36.67 -22.62
N LEU A 170 -29.00 36.60 -22.67
CA LEU A 170 -28.28 35.91 -23.73
C LEU A 170 -28.54 34.40 -23.75
N SER A 171 -28.80 33.80 -22.59
CA SER A 171 -29.07 32.36 -22.46
C SER A 171 -30.44 31.92 -22.99
N SER A 172 -31.33 32.86 -23.29
CA SER A 172 -32.68 32.56 -23.79
C SER A 172 -32.67 32.10 -25.24
N THR A 173 -33.61 31.22 -25.60
CA THR A 173 -33.90 30.87 -27.00
C THR A 173 -34.82 31.89 -27.68
N GLU A 174 -35.48 32.75 -26.90
CA GLU A 174 -36.39 33.80 -27.37
C GLU A 174 -35.62 34.99 -27.98
N SER A 175 -35.99 35.38 -29.20
CA SER A 175 -35.28 36.41 -29.98
C SER A 175 -35.34 37.79 -29.32
N GLU A 176 -36.48 38.12 -28.71
CA GLU A 176 -36.73 39.35 -27.98
C GLU A 176 -35.93 39.44 -26.68
N ARG A 177 -35.27 38.36 -26.24
CA ARG A 177 -34.35 38.38 -25.09
C ARG A 177 -32.89 38.30 -25.52
N ASN A 178 -32.54 37.34 -26.36
CA ASN A 178 -31.14 37.07 -26.68
C ASN A 178 -30.52 38.12 -27.62
N LEU A 179 -31.28 38.67 -28.57
CA LEU A 179 -30.78 39.71 -29.50
C LEU A 179 -30.46 41.03 -28.80
N PRO A 180 -31.28 41.55 -27.86
CA PRO A 180 -30.87 42.65 -26.99
C PRO A 180 -29.53 42.40 -26.29
N ALA A 181 -29.37 41.23 -25.66
CA ALA A 181 -28.14 40.92 -24.94
C ALA A 181 -26.93 40.83 -25.88
N LEU A 182 -27.11 40.23 -27.05
CA LEU A 182 -26.07 40.14 -28.08
C LEU A 182 -25.67 41.53 -28.60
N PHE A 183 -26.64 42.40 -28.85
CA PHE A 183 -26.40 43.77 -29.29
C PHE A 183 -25.58 44.55 -28.27
N VAL A 184 -25.98 44.51 -26.99
CA VAL A 184 -25.25 45.18 -25.90
C VAL A 184 -23.85 44.61 -25.76
N LEU A 185 -23.72 43.27 -25.73
CA LEU A 185 -22.42 42.61 -25.62
C LEU A 185 -21.50 43.01 -26.76
N ASN A 186 -21.96 42.96 -28.01
CA ASN A 186 -21.16 43.33 -29.18
C ASN A 186 -20.75 44.82 -29.16
N ARG A 187 -21.55 45.70 -28.56
CA ARG A 187 -21.23 47.12 -28.40
C ARG A 187 -20.21 47.39 -27.28
N GLU A 188 -20.27 46.63 -26.18
CA GLU A 188 -19.35 46.80 -25.05
C GLU A 188 -18.01 46.04 -25.24
N MET A 189 -18.00 44.93 -25.97
CA MET A 189 -16.78 44.12 -26.23
C MET A 189 -15.62 44.91 -26.85
N PRO A 190 -15.82 45.81 -27.82
CA PRO A 190 -14.75 46.68 -28.33
C PRO A 190 -14.19 47.64 -27.28
N LYS A 191 -14.97 48.07 -26.27
CA LYS A 191 -14.50 48.91 -25.16
C LYS A 191 -13.64 48.13 -24.16
N LEU A 192 -13.79 46.80 -24.14
CA LEU A 192 -12.93 45.86 -23.43
C LEU A 192 -11.66 45.51 -24.21
N LYS A 193 -11.38 46.13 -25.37
CA LYS A 193 -10.05 46.08 -26.00
C LYS A 193 -9.05 46.80 -25.09
N ILE A 194 -8.58 46.09 -24.07
CA ILE A 194 -7.38 46.43 -23.32
C ILE A 194 -6.30 46.67 -24.37
N SER A 195 -5.67 47.85 -24.35
CA SER A 195 -4.60 48.12 -25.31
C SER A 195 -3.51 47.05 -25.13
N VAL A 196 -2.94 46.54 -26.23
CA VAL A 196 -1.82 45.57 -26.15
C VAL A 196 -0.71 46.10 -25.21
N LYS A 197 -0.56 47.43 -25.13
CA LYS A 197 0.35 48.15 -24.24
C LYS A 197 -0.02 48.04 -22.75
N GLU A 198 -1.31 48.04 -22.39
CA GLU A 198 -1.77 47.78 -21.02
C GLU A 198 -1.71 46.30 -20.65
N ILE A 199 -1.95 45.38 -21.60
CA ILE A 199 -1.67 43.95 -21.39
C ILE A 199 -0.16 43.77 -21.12
N GLN A 200 0.70 44.44 -21.89
CA GLN A 200 2.14 44.39 -21.71
C GLN A 200 2.57 44.89 -20.33
N ASN A 201 2.04 46.03 -19.90
CA ASN A 201 2.46 46.68 -18.65
C ASN A 201 1.82 46.08 -17.39
N LYS A 202 0.56 45.61 -17.44
CA LYS A 202 -0.14 45.06 -16.26
C LYS A 202 -0.09 43.54 -16.15
N LEU A 203 0.08 42.80 -17.25
CA LEU A 203 0.09 41.34 -17.26
C LEU A 203 1.44 40.76 -17.67
N VAL A 204 2.08 41.28 -18.73
CA VAL A 204 3.33 40.67 -19.24
C VAL A 204 4.53 40.98 -18.33
N GLN A 205 4.68 42.19 -17.80
CA GLN A 205 5.82 42.53 -16.93
C GLN A 205 5.84 41.72 -15.62
N PRO A 206 4.74 41.59 -14.86
CA PRO A 206 4.70 40.76 -13.65
C PRO A 206 4.75 39.25 -13.94
N VAL A 207 4.19 38.81 -15.07
CA VAL A 207 4.28 37.40 -15.49
C VAL A 207 5.71 37.06 -15.96
N SER A 208 6.42 37.98 -16.62
CA SER A 208 7.83 37.80 -16.98
C SER A 208 8.71 37.70 -15.74
N GLU A 209 8.52 38.57 -14.74
CA GLU A 209 9.25 38.50 -13.47
C GLU A 209 8.89 37.23 -12.69
N SER A 210 7.61 36.83 -12.68
CA SER A 210 7.14 35.58 -12.08
C SER A 210 7.69 34.35 -12.79
N VAL A 211 7.77 34.36 -14.13
CA VAL A 211 8.34 33.28 -14.95
C VAL A 211 9.85 33.21 -14.80
N ASP A 212 10.56 34.34 -14.71
CA ASP A 212 12.01 34.36 -14.44
C ASP A 212 12.33 33.90 -13.02
N ASN A 213 11.48 34.25 -12.03
CA ASN A 213 11.59 33.76 -10.67
C ASN A 213 11.22 32.27 -10.59
N LEU A 214 10.16 31.82 -11.27
CA LEU A 214 9.80 30.41 -11.40
C LEU A 214 10.88 29.64 -12.14
N ALA A 215 11.54 30.21 -13.15
CA ALA A 215 12.64 29.56 -13.87
C ALA A 215 13.87 29.42 -12.96
N LYS A 216 14.19 30.44 -12.15
CA LYS A 216 15.24 30.35 -11.12
C LYS A 216 14.90 29.36 -10.01
N GLU A 217 13.67 29.38 -9.51
CA GLU A 217 13.19 28.48 -8.47
C GLU A 217 13.09 27.04 -9.00
N THR A 218 12.67 26.86 -10.25
CA THR A 218 12.67 25.57 -10.94
C THR A 218 14.09 25.08 -11.19
N GLU A 219 15.02 25.94 -11.60
CA GLU A 219 16.45 25.60 -11.72
C GLU A 219 17.09 25.25 -10.37
N GLU A 220 16.73 25.96 -9.29
CA GLU A 220 17.16 25.64 -7.92
C GLU A 220 16.56 24.33 -7.44
N HIS A 221 15.27 24.07 -7.70
CA HIS A 221 14.61 22.80 -7.38
C HIS A 221 15.13 21.64 -8.22
N PHE A 222 15.49 21.88 -9.49
CA PHE A 222 16.18 20.89 -10.32
C PHE A 222 17.58 20.61 -9.80
N LYS A 223 18.35 21.63 -9.38
CA LYS A 223 19.64 21.43 -8.71
C LYS A 223 19.50 20.69 -7.39
N GLN A 224 18.49 21.01 -6.59
CA GLN A 224 18.21 20.31 -5.34
C GLN A 224 17.79 18.86 -5.60
N THR A 225 16.97 18.61 -6.61
CA THR A 225 16.51 17.27 -6.98
C THR A 225 17.65 16.46 -7.61
N ALA A 226 18.48 17.07 -8.46
CA ALA A 226 19.69 16.45 -9.00
C ALA A 226 20.69 16.11 -7.87
N ASN A 227 20.93 17.02 -6.93
CA ASN A 227 21.76 16.74 -5.74
C ASN A 227 21.15 15.65 -4.85
N LEU A 228 19.82 15.59 -4.70
CA LEU A 228 19.14 14.52 -3.95
C LEU A 228 19.24 13.18 -4.67
N VAL A 229 19.12 13.16 -6.00
CA VAL A 229 19.31 11.96 -6.82
C VAL A 229 20.77 11.50 -6.73
N GLU A 230 21.74 12.39 -6.87
CA GLU A 230 23.17 12.07 -6.75
C GLU A 230 23.52 11.56 -5.35
N LYS A 231 23.02 12.22 -4.30
CA LYS A 231 23.20 11.78 -2.91
C LYS A 231 22.51 10.45 -2.61
N ASN A 232 21.34 10.19 -3.20
CA ASN A 232 20.65 8.92 -3.07
C ASN A 232 21.38 7.82 -3.85
N ASP A 233 21.91 8.10 -5.03
CA ASP A 233 22.74 7.17 -5.81
C ASP A 233 24.03 6.82 -5.06
N GLU A 234 24.69 7.80 -4.43
CA GLU A 234 25.86 7.57 -3.59
C GLU A 234 25.51 6.68 -2.38
N LYS A 235 24.41 6.98 -1.67
CA LYS A 235 23.92 6.14 -0.57
C LYS A 235 23.54 4.74 -1.01
N ILE A 236 22.90 4.58 -2.17
CA ILE A 236 22.55 3.26 -2.72
C ILE A 236 23.82 2.49 -3.04
N ARG A 237 24.84 3.14 -3.59
CA ARG A 237 26.16 2.53 -3.82
C ARG A 237 26.84 2.13 -2.51
N GLU A 238 26.81 2.99 -1.49
CA GLU A 238 27.35 2.67 -0.17
C GLU A 238 26.65 1.46 0.46
N ILE A 239 25.32 1.45 0.47
CA ILE A 239 24.51 0.32 0.98
C ILE A 239 24.83 -0.96 0.20
N PHE A 240 24.97 -0.87 -1.13
CA PHE A 240 25.30 -2.02 -1.97
C PHE A 240 26.70 -2.55 -1.67
N ILE A 241 27.69 -1.66 -1.49
CA ILE A 241 29.06 -2.04 -1.12
C ILE A 241 29.08 -2.66 0.28
N GLU A 242 28.33 -2.11 1.24
CA GLU A 242 28.20 -2.64 2.60
C GLU A 242 27.57 -4.03 2.59
N HIS A 243 26.42 -4.21 1.92
CA HIS A 243 25.77 -5.51 1.77
C HIS A 243 26.65 -6.52 1.01
N SER A 244 27.39 -6.09 0.00
CA SER A 244 28.34 -6.97 -0.71
C SER A 244 29.43 -7.46 0.23
N ARG A 245 29.95 -6.60 1.12
CA ARG A 245 30.93 -7.00 2.14
C ARG A 245 30.33 -7.97 3.15
N GLU A 246 29.10 -7.72 3.61
CA GLU A 246 28.40 -8.65 4.51
C GLU A 246 28.16 -10.02 3.86
N VAL A 247 27.80 -10.05 2.58
CA VAL A 247 27.63 -11.31 1.82
C VAL A 247 28.97 -12.04 1.66
N ASP A 248 30.06 -11.33 1.36
CA ASP A 248 31.39 -11.92 1.27
C ASP A 248 31.88 -12.47 2.63
N GLU A 249 31.62 -11.73 3.72
CA GLU A 249 31.92 -12.18 5.08
C GLU A 249 31.09 -13.40 5.46
N PHE A 250 29.79 -13.40 5.14
CA PHE A 250 28.89 -14.54 5.35
C PHE A 250 29.35 -15.76 4.56
N LYS A 251 29.77 -15.58 3.30
CA LYS A 251 30.32 -16.65 2.46
C LYS A 251 31.59 -17.23 3.08
N ASN A 252 32.53 -16.39 3.51
CA ASN A 252 33.76 -16.84 4.17
C ASN A 252 33.43 -17.59 5.48
N ASN A 253 32.49 -17.09 6.27
CA ASN A 253 32.03 -17.76 7.49
C ASN A 253 31.38 -19.12 7.20
N LEU A 254 30.58 -19.23 6.13
CA LEU A 254 30.01 -20.50 5.68
C LEU A 254 31.07 -21.49 5.20
N GLU A 255 32.06 -21.03 4.43
CA GLU A 255 33.18 -21.86 3.98
C GLU A 255 33.99 -22.37 5.18
N GLN A 256 34.35 -21.50 6.12
CA GLN A 256 35.03 -21.90 7.35
C GLN A 256 34.19 -22.86 8.19
N TRP A 257 32.87 -22.65 8.29
CA TRP A 257 31.98 -23.55 9.01
C TRP A 257 31.91 -24.92 8.33
N ARG A 258 31.78 -24.95 7.00
CA ARG A 258 31.77 -26.18 6.20
C ARG A 258 33.06 -26.96 6.43
N ASP A 259 34.21 -26.31 6.30
CA ASP A 259 35.51 -26.95 6.43
C ASP A 259 35.74 -27.48 7.86
N LYS A 260 35.32 -26.72 8.89
CA LYS A 260 35.30 -27.18 10.28
C LYS A 260 34.41 -28.41 10.48
N LYS A 261 33.22 -28.43 9.88
CA LYS A 261 32.29 -29.56 9.99
C LYS A 261 32.78 -30.80 9.24
N GLU A 262 33.33 -30.62 8.05
CA GLU A 262 33.93 -31.72 7.28
C GLU A 262 35.09 -32.36 8.06
N THR A 263 35.96 -31.53 8.66
CA THR A 263 37.05 -32.02 9.50
C THR A 263 36.53 -32.76 10.73
N ALA A 264 35.51 -32.22 11.42
CA ALA A 264 34.92 -32.87 12.59
C ALA A 264 34.24 -34.20 12.26
N ILE A 265 33.58 -34.31 11.10
CA ILE A 265 32.97 -35.56 10.62
C ILE A 265 34.06 -36.59 10.34
N LYS A 266 35.14 -36.23 9.63
CA LYS A 266 36.27 -37.14 9.37
C LYS A 266 36.91 -37.66 10.66
N ILE A 267 37.13 -36.77 11.64
CA ILE A 267 37.64 -37.18 12.96
C ILE A 267 36.68 -38.13 13.67
N LEU A 268 35.37 -37.87 13.61
CA LEU A 268 34.36 -38.71 14.24
C LEU A 268 34.27 -40.09 13.57
N GLU A 269 34.31 -40.14 12.24
CA GLU A 269 34.31 -41.38 11.46
C GLU A 269 35.53 -42.24 11.81
N ASP A 270 36.75 -41.66 11.80
CA ASP A 270 37.98 -42.38 12.16
C ASP A 270 37.97 -42.85 13.63
N THR A 271 37.43 -42.03 14.54
CA THR A 271 37.27 -42.40 15.95
C THR A 271 36.28 -43.57 16.12
N TYR A 272 35.16 -43.53 15.40
CA TYR A 272 34.12 -44.55 15.49
C TYR A 272 34.56 -45.86 14.85
N GLU A 273 35.28 -45.80 13.72
CA GLU A 273 35.87 -46.96 13.06
C GLU A 273 36.89 -47.66 13.97
N LYS A 274 37.81 -46.90 14.58
CA LYS A 274 38.78 -47.42 15.56
C LYS A 274 38.09 -48.03 16.79
N LYS A 275 36.99 -47.43 17.26
CA LYS A 275 36.18 -47.96 18.36
C LYS A 275 35.54 -49.30 17.99
N LEU A 276 34.93 -49.41 16.81
CA LEU A 276 34.26 -50.64 16.37
C LEU A 276 35.24 -51.81 16.23
N GLN A 277 36.45 -51.57 15.70
CA GLN A 277 37.47 -52.60 15.55
C GLN A 277 37.96 -53.16 16.91
N LEU A 278 37.93 -52.36 17.98
CA LEU A 278 38.48 -52.73 19.29
C LEU A 278 37.42 -53.16 20.32
N GLU A 279 36.13 -52.91 20.08
CA GLU A 279 35.04 -53.31 20.98
C GLU A 279 34.74 -54.83 20.89
N SER A 280 34.84 -55.41 19.70
CA SER A 280 34.66 -56.85 19.48
C SER A 280 35.63 -57.74 20.27
N PRO A 281 36.96 -57.50 20.29
CA PRO A 281 37.89 -58.30 21.09
C PRO A 281 37.71 -58.11 22.60
N GLU A 282 37.37 -56.91 23.09
CA GLU A 282 37.07 -56.69 24.52
C GLU A 282 35.90 -57.54 25.00
N LYS A 283 34.78 -57.54 24.25
CA LYS A 283 33.61 -58.37 24.56
C LYS A 283 33.97 -59.86 24.58
N LEU A 284 34.77 -60.31 23.61
CA LEU A 284 35.21 -61.71 23.53
C LEU A 284 36.04 -62.15 24.76
N TRP A 285 37.01 -61.34 25.18
CA TRP A 285 37.85 -61.66 26.34
C TRP A 285 37.08 -61.65 27.65
N LYS A 286 36.18 -60.67 27.81
CA LYS A 286 35.28 -60.56 28.96
C LYS A 286 34.36 -61.78 29.07
N GLU A 287 33.76 -62.20 27.97
CA GLU A 287 32.87 -63.36 27.93
C GLU A 287 33.62 -64.66 28.23
N ARG A 288 34.83 -64.84 27.66
CA ARG A 288 35.68 -66.00 27.97
C ARG A 288 36.10 -66.02 29.44
N SER A 289 36.58 -64.91 30.01
CA SER A 289 36.95 -64.84 31.43
C SER A 289 35.77 -65.22 32.33
N LYS A 290 34.57 -64.69 32.03
CA LYS A 290 33.33 -65.04 32.77
C LYS A 290 33.01 -66.53 32.69
N ASN A 291 33.11 -67.14 31.50
CA ASN A 291 32.86 -68.56 31.30
C ASN A 291 33.84 -69.44 32.09
N TYR A 292 35.13 -69.09 32.14
CA TYR A 292 36.11 -69.81 32.95
C TYR A 292 35.92 -69.61 34.46
N LYS A 293 35.50 -68.42 34.93
CA LYS A 293 35.13 -68.20 36.34
C LYS A 293 33.93 -69.07 36.76
N ILE A 294 32.89 -69.12 35.93
CA ILE A 294 31.71 -69.98 36.15
C ILE A 294 32.11 -71.45 36.16
N LYS A 295 32.92 -71.88 35.18
CA LYS A 295 33.41 -73.26 35.10
C LYS A 295 34.24 -73.63 36.33
N THR A 296 35.08 -72.72 36.83
CA THR A 296 35.86 -72.90 38.06
C THR A 296 34.95 -73.08 39.27
N TRP A 297 33.87 -72.30 39.37
CA TRP A 297 32.86 -72.46 40.41
C TRP A 297 32.15 -73.82 40.35
N TRP A 298 31.76 -74.26 39.16
CA TRP A 298 31.18 -75.59 38.96
C TRP A 298 32.16 -76.70 39.33
N TRP A 299 33.44 -76.57 38.98
CA TRP A 299 34.48 -77.52 39.39
C TRP A 299 34.75 -77.49 40.91
N MET A 300 34.70 -76.33 41.56
CA MET A 300 34.82 -76.23 43.02
C MET A 300 33.64 -76.90 43.74
N GLY A 301 32.41 -76.66 43.27
CA GLY A 301 31.23 -77.35 43.77
C GLY A 301 31.31 -78.87 43.56
N GLY A 302 31.72 -79.27 42.35
CA GLY A 302 31.96 -80.67 41.99
C GLY A 302 33.05 -81.32 42.86
N LEU A 303 34.13 -80.60 43.18
CA LEU A 303 35.17 -81.08 44.09
C LEU A 303 34.63 -81.28 45.51
N GLY A 304 33.81 -80.35 46.02
CA GLY A 304 33.18 -80.49 47.33
C GLY A 304 32.30 -81.74 47.40
N VAL A 305 31.44 -81.94 46.41
CA VAL A 305 30.60 -83.16 46.30
C VAL A 305 31.46 -84.41 46.15
N PHE A 306 32.53 -84.35 45.35
CA PHE A 306 33.46 -85.47 45.16
C PHE A 306 34.17 -85.84 46.46
N ILE A 307 34.64 -84.87 47.25
CA ILE A 307 35.27 -85.13 48.55
C ILE A 307 34.28 -85.77 49.52
N VAL A 308 33.04 -85.27 49.59
CA VAL A 308 31.99 -85.85 50.45
C VAL A 308 31.66 -87.27 50.01
N ALA A 309 31.45 -87.49 48.71
CA ALA A 309 31.21 -88.80 48.13
C ALA A 309 32.38 -89.76 48.36
N LEU A 310 33.60 -89.25 48.31
CA LEU A 310 34.83 -90.01 48.54
C LEU A 310 35.01 -90.37 50.02
N ILE A 311 34.62 -89.50 50.96
CA ILE A 311 34.58 -89.82 52.39
C ILE A 311 33.51 -90.88 52.66
N CYS A 312 32.31 -90.71 52.11
CA CYS A 312 31.22 -91.71 52.24
C CYS A 312 31.61 -93.05 51.63
N SER A 313 32.19 -93.04 50.43
CA SER A 313 32.66 -94.24 49.72
C SER A 313 33.84 -94.89 50.44
N ALA A 314 34.81 -94.13 50.91
CA ALA A 314 35.91 -94.66 51.72
C ALA A 314 35.39 -95.27 53.03
N GLY A 315 34.44 -94.63 53.71
CA GLY A 315 33.79 -95.21 54.89
C GLY A 315 33.08 -96.53 54.58
N SER A 316 32.28 -96.56 53.51
CA SER A 316 31.59 -97.78 53.06
C SER A 316 32.56 -98.87 52.60
N LEU A 317 33.62 -98.52 51.87
CA LEU A 317 34.66 -99.44 51.44
C LEU A 317 35.47 -99.97 52.63
N VAL A 318 35.78 -99.14 53.63
CA VAL A 318 36.48 -99.60 54.83
C VAL A 318 35.61 -100.60 55.59
N VAL A 319 34.29 -100.38 55.71
CA VAL A 319 33.37 -101.36 56.32
C VAL A 319 33.28 -102.63 55.49
N ASN A 320 33.03 -102.53 54.18
CA ASN A 320 32.92 -103.68 53.28
C ASN A 320 34.22 -104.49 53.22
N ILE A 321 35.37 -103.81 53.18
CA ILE A 321 36.68 -104.44 53.25
C ILE A 321 36.85 -105.06 54.63
N HIS A 322 36.56 -104.36 55.73
CA HIS A 322 36.68 -104.94 57.07
C HIS A 322 35.84 -106.23 57.24
N ASP A 323 34.60 -106.24 56.77
CA ASP A 323 33.73 -107.42 56.77
C ASP A 323 34.23 -108.53 55.83
N TYR A 324 34.65 -108.17 54.61
CA TYR A 324 35.22 -109.10 53.64
C TYR A 324 36.54 -109.72 54.14
N LEU A 325 37.37 -108.94 54.82
CA LEU A 325 38.63 -109.37 55.43
C LEU A 325 38.38 -110.23 56.68
N GLN A 326 37.39 -109.88 57.53
CA GLN A 326 36.96 -110.73 58.67
C GLN A 326 36.42 -112.09 58.20
N GLY A 327 35.72 -112.13 57.07
CA GLY A 327 35.14 -113.36 56.51
C GLY A 327 36.12 -114.23 55.70
N THR A 328 37.20 -113.65 55.15
CA THR A 328 37.99 -114.31 54.09
C THR A 328 39.52 -114.36 54.35
N ILE A 329 40.09 -113.56 55.26
CA ILE A 329 41.54 -113.63 55.57
C ILE A 329 41.82 -114.52 56.79
N LYS A 330 41.43 -115.79 56.71
CA LYS A 330 42.12 -116.83 57.46
C LYS A 330 43.21 -117.54 56.65
N ASN A 331 43.34 -117.27 55.34
CA ASN A 331 44.16 -118.11 54.44
C ASN A 331 44.95 -117.41 53.30
N ILE A 332 45.40 -116.15 53.44
CA ILE A 332 46.34 -115.56 52.47
C ILE A 332 47.51 -114.89 53.21
N PRO A 333 48.73 -115.49 53.24
CA PRO A 333 49.83 -115.01 54.09
C PRO A 333 50.60 -113.80 53.58
N PHE A 334 50.29 -113.25 52.40
CA PHE A 334 51.23 -112.37 51.68
C PHE A 334 50.77 -110.91 51.49
N ILE A 335 49.56 -110.53 51.91
CA ILE A 335 49.09 -109.14 51.82
C ILE A 335 48.61 -108.68 53.19
N SER A 336 49.34 -107.75 53.81
CA SER A 336 48.93 -107.17 55.07
C SER A 336 47.73 -106.24 54.87
N GLN A 337 46.74 -106.38 55.74
CA GLN A 337 45.53 -105.55 55.74
C GLN A 337 45.86 -104.05 55.73
N SER A 338 46.94 -103.62 56.39
CA SER A 338 47.41 -102.23 56.41
C SER A 338 47.91 -101.71 55.04
N PHE A 339 48.51 -102.57 54.21
CA PHE A 339 49.05 -102.15 52.91
C PHE A 339 47.93 -101.71 51.94
N ILE A 340 46.81 -102.44 51.92
CA ILE A 340 45.65 -102.12 51.08
C ILE A 340 45.08 -100.75 51.46
N TYR A 341 44.95 -100.46 52.77
CA TYR A 341 44.47 -99.15 53.23
C TYR A 341 45.42 -98.01 52.83
N VAL A 342 46.74 -98.20 52.97
CA VAL A 342 47.73 -97.18 52.59
C VAL A 342 47.72 -96.93 51.08
N ALA A 343 47.63 -97.98 50.26
CA ALA A 343 47.55 -97.86 48.80
C ALA A 343 46.28 -97.12 48.37
N LEU A 344 45.13 -97.45 48.97
CA LEU A 344 43.86 -96.78 48.70
C LEU A 344 43.93 -95.29 49.08
N VAL A 345 44.37 -94.96 50.29
CA VAL A 345 44.50 -93.56 50.75
C VAL A 345 45.46 -92.78 49.85
N SER A 346 46.58 -93.39 49.45
CA SER A 346 47.55 -92.75 48.54
C SER A 346 46.96 -92.46 47.16
N PHE A 347 46.15 -93.38 46.62
CA PHE A 347 45.44 -93.18 45.36
C PHE A 347 44.39 -92.08 45.46
N LEU A 348 43.64 -92.00 46.57
CA LEU A 348 42.65 -90.95 46.79
C LEU A 348 43.30 -89.56 46.90
N ILE A 349 44.41 -89.44 47.63
CA ILE A 349 45.19 -88.19 47.71
C ILE A 349 45.68 -87.77 46.32
N TYR A 350 46.11 -88.73 45.50
CA TYR A 350 46.52 -88.46 44.12
C TYR A 350 45.38 -87.89 43.27
N LEU A 351 44.17 -88.44 43.35
CA LEU A 351 43.00 -87.91 42.63
C LEU A 351 42.66 -86.48 43.07
N VAL A 352 42.67 -86.19 44.37
CA VAL A 352 42.45 -84.83 44.88
C VAL A 352 43.49 -83.86 44.32
N ARG A 353 44.77 -84.28 44.28
CA ARG A 353 45.86 -83.46 43.71
C ARG A 353 45.66 -83.15 42.23
N VAL A 354 45.16 -84.11 41.44
CA VAL A 354 44.85 -83.91 40.02
C VAL A 354 43.72 -82.89 39.84
N VAL A 355 42.63 -83.00 40.62
CA VAL A 355 41.51 -82.05 40.53
C VAL A 355 41.93 -80.65 40.95
N ILE A 356 42.73 -80.50 42.01
CA ILE A 356 43.28 -79.21 42.43
C ILE A 356 44.11 -78.58 41.29
N LYS A 357 44.95 -79.36 40.60
CA LYS A 357 45.71 -78.86 39.44
C LYS A 357 44.81 -78.37 38.30
N ILE A 358 43.69 -79.06 38.03
CA ILE A 358 42.72 -78.64 37.00
C ILE A 358 42.04 -77.32 37.39
N ILE A 359 41.64 -77.18 38.66
CA ILE A 359 41.01 -75.94 39.17
C ILE A 359 41.98 -74.77 39.09
N ILE A 360 43.21 -74.95 39.58
CA ILE A 360 44.27 -73.94 39.50
C ILE A 360 44.52 -73.53 38.05
N SER A 361 44.60 -74.48 37.12
CA SER A 361 44.75 -74.18 35.69
C SER A 361 43.58 -73.38 35.12
N SER A 362 42.34 -73.70 35.50
CA SER A 362 41.14 -72.96 35.07
C SER A 362 41.12 -71.53 35.63
N GLN A 363 41.59 -71.35 36.87
CA GLN A 363 41.71 -70.05 37.51
C GLN A 363 42.81 -69.19 36.88
N HIS A 364 43.99 -69.76 36.57
CA HIS A 364 45.04 -69.06 35.85
C HIS A 364 44.56 -68.60 34.48
N MET A 365 43.87 -69.45 33.72
CA MET A 365 43.26 -69.07 32.44
C MET A 365 42.29 -67.89 32.58
N ALA A 366 41.41 -67.93 33.58
CA ALA A 366 40.47 -66.83 33.82
C ALA A 366 41.18 -65.50 34.14
N MET A 367 42.26 -65.57 34.92
CA MET A 367 43.08 -64.41 35.30
C MET A 367 43.86 -63.86 34.10
N GLU A 368 44.43 -64.71 33.25
CA GLU A 368 45.12 -64.27 32.04
C GLU A 368 44.15 -63.61 31.04
N TYR A 369 42.93 -64.13 30.87
CA TYR A 369 41.92 -63.47 30.03
C TYR A 369 41.45 -62.13 30.61
N GLU A 370 41.39 -62.00 31.94
CA GLU A 370 41.06 -60.72 32.62
C GLU A 370 42.20 -59.69 32.45
N GLN A 371 43.46 -60.14 32.50
CA GLN A 371 44.61 -59.28 32.18
C GLN A 371 44.59 -58.83 30.71
N LYS A 372 44.24 -59.71 29.77
CA LYS A 372 44.08 -59.36 28.35
C LYS A 372 42.91 -58.39 28.11
N GLU A 373 41.80 -58.54 28.83
CA GLU A 373 40.69 -57.56 28.83
C GLU A 373 41.14 -56.19 29.34
N ALA A 374 41.84 -56.15 30.48
CA ALA A 374 42.34 -54.91 31.07
C ALA A 374 43.34 -54.19 30.14
N LEU A 375 44.23 -54.95 29.50
CA LEU A 375 45.19 -54.42 28.52
C LEU A 375 44.48 -53.88 27.27
N THR A 376 43.44 -54.58 26.79
CA THR A 376 42.61 -54.10 25.66
C THR A 376 41.91 -52.79 26.01
N ARG A 377 41.33 -52.68 27.21
CA ARG A 377 40.72 -51.43 27.71
C ARG A 377 41.72 -50.30 27.88
N PHE A 378 42.90 -50.61 28.39
CA PHE A 378 43.97 -49.62 28.52
C PHE A 378 44.39 -49.07 27.15
N TYR A 379 44.55 -49.94 26.14
CA TYR A 379 44.82 -49.52 24.78
C TYR A 379 43.69 -48.68 24.18
N GLN A 380 42.43 -49.07 24.37
CA GLN A 380 41.27 -48.25 23.96
C GLN A 380 41.30 -46.85 24.59
N ALA A 381 41.64 -46.75 25.88
CA ALA A 381 41.74 -45.46 26.57
C ALA A 381 42.86 -44.58 26.02
N LEU A 382 44.03 -45.16 25.67
CA LEU A 382 45.14 -44.42 25.06
C LEU A 382 44.77 -43.87 23.67
N VAL A 383 44.09 -44.67 22.84
CA VAL A 383 43.61 -44.24 21.52
C VAL A 383 42.54 -43.14 21.66
N TYR A 384 41.67 -43.25 22.67
CA TYR A 384 40.63 -42.25 22.94
C TYR A 384 41.18 -40.91 23.44
N ASP A 385 42.29 -40.92 24.19
CA ASP A 385 42.99 -39.72 24.68
C ASP A 385 43.84 -39.03 23.60
N GLY A 386 43.78 -39.51 22.34
CA GLY A 386 44.43 -38.88 21.20
C GLY A 386 45.96 -38.99 21.18
N LYS A 387 46.56 -39.84 22.03
CA LYS A 387 47.99 -40.12 21.99
C LYS A 387 48.26 -41.12 20.87
N GLU A 388 49.05 -40.73 19.87
CA GLU A 388 49.58 -41.67 18.89
C GLU A 388 50.45 -42.69 19.62
N VAL A 389 49.91 -43.89 19.84
CA VAL A 389 50.67 -45.03 20.36
C VAL A 389 51.70 -45.40 19.29
N ASP A 390 52.97 -45.31 19.63
CA ASP A 390 54.05 -45.54 18.67
C ASP A 390 53.97 -46.96 18.08
N LYS A 391 54.50 -47.14 16.85
CA LYS A 391 54.44 -48.43 16.15
C LYS A 391 55.08 -49.56 16.97
N GLU A 392 56.13 -49.26 17.74
CA GLU A 392 56.78 -50.23 18.61
C GLU A 392 55.91 -50.59 19.83
N GLU A 393 55.29 -49.60 20.47
CA GLU A 393 54.38 -49.80 21.60
C GLU A 393 53.14 -50.62 21.20
N ARG A 394 52.58 -50.36 20.01
CA ARG A 394 51.45 -51.11 19.48
C ARG A 394 51.79 -52.58 19.21
N LEU A 395 52.99 -52.85 18.71
CA LEU A 395 53.47 -54.23 18.51
C LEU A 395 53.63 -54.97 19.84
N ILE A 396 54.13 -54.30 20.88
CA ILE A 396 54.25 -54.87 22.23
C ILE A 396 52.87 -55.25 22.79
N ILE A 397 51.88 -54.36 22.68
CA ILE A 397 50.51 -54.60 23.15
C ILE A 397 49.86 -55.75 22.38
N PHE A 398 50.02 -55.80 21.05
CA PHE A 398 49.48 -56.92 20.26
C PHE A 398 50.14 -58.25 20.59
N ASN A 399 51.45 -58.29 20.80
CA ASN A 399 52.12 -59.53 21.21
C ASN A 399 51.59 -60.02 22.57
N ALA A 400 51.40 -59.12 23.53
CA ALA A 400 50.83 -59.47 24.84
C ALA A 400 49.37 -59.97 24.76
N LEU A 401 48.56 -59.45 23.83
CA LEU A 401 47.17 -59.89 23.64
C LEU A 401 47.08 -61.25 22.93
N PHE A 402 47.91 -61.50 21.92
CA PHE A 402 47.83 -62.68 21.06
C PHE A 402 48.78 -63.83 21.44
N SER A 403 49.66 -63.65 22.42
CA SER A 403 50.49 -64.72 22.96
C SER A 403 49.66 -65.91 23.46
N LYS A 404 50.16 -67.14 23.30
CA LYS A 404 49.51 -68.37 23.79
C LYS A 404 49.40 -68.33 25.32
N THR A 405 48.21 -68.59 25.83
CA THR A 405 47.86 -68.62 27.26
C THR A 405 48.51 -69.85 27.90
N GLU A 406 49.32 -69.67 28.95
CA GLU A 406 49.98 -70.79 29.62
C GLU A 406 49.00 -71.48 30.56
N THR A 407 48.73 -72.77 30.34
CA THR A 407 47.94 -73.55 31.31
C THR A 407 48.88 -74.04 32.38
N GLY A 408 48.45 -74.07 33.65
CA GLY A 408 49.21 -74.70 34.74
C GLY A 408 49.50 -76.20 34.55
N LEU A 409 49.07 -76.78 33.42
CA LEU A 409 49.23 -78.18 33.00
C LEU A 409 50.11 -78.36 31.75
N VAL A 410 50.28 -77.34 30.91
CA VAL A 410 51.05 -77.38 29.66
C VAL A 410 51.94 -76.15 29.60
N LYS A 411 53.27 -76.38 29.68
CA LYS A 411 54.27 -75.36 29.37
C LYS A 411 54.61 -75.47 27.89
N THR A 412 54.47 -74.38 27.15
CA THR A 412 54.92 -74.30 25.75
C THR A 412 56.18 -73.42 25.70
N ASP A 413 57.25 -73.91 25.05
CA ASP A 413 58.44 -73.10 24.77
C ASP A 413 58.08 -72.06 23.69
N ASN A 414 57.74 -70.84 24.14
CA ASN A 414 57.03 -69.81 23.35
C ASN A 414 57.94 -68.86 22.52
N SER A 415 59.23 -69.12 22.35
CA SER A 415 60.15 -68.14 21.72
C SER A 415 60.03 -68.05 20.19
N SER A 416 59.97 -69.17 19.47
CA SER A 416 60.10 -69.16 18.00
C SER A 416 58.83 -68.76 17.22
N GLU A 417 57.64 -69.08 17.72
CA GLU A 417 56.37 -68.76 17.04
C GLU A 417 55.91 -67.31 17.30
N SER A 418 56.24 -66.74 18.46
CA SER A 418 55.97 -65.32 18.78
C SER A 418 56.80 -64.40 17.87
N GLU A 419 58.06 -64.74 17.60
CA GLU A 419 58.92 -64.02 16.65
C GLU A 419 58.37 -64.07 15.21
N ALA A 420 57.81 -65.21 14.78
CA ALA A 420 57.20 -65.35 13.46
C ALA A 420 55.93 -64.49 13.30
N LEU A 421 55.10 -64.38 14.34
CA LEU A 421 53.92 -63.50 14.35
C LEU A 421 54.32 -62.01 14.34
N ILE A 422 55.38 -61.64 15.07
CA ILE A 422 55.93 -60.27 15.06
C ILE A 422 56.48 -59.91 13.68
N ALA A 423 57.16 -60.85 13.01
CA ALA A 423 57.67 -60.66 11.64
C ALA A 423 56.54 -60.48 10.61
N LEU A 424 55.40 -61.17 10.79
CA LEU A 424 54.23 -61.01 9.93
C LEU A 424 53.49 -59.69 10.17
N LEU A 425 53.26 -59.32 11.44
CA LEU A 425 52.58 -58.07 11.80
C LEU A 425 53.38 -56.83 11.42
N SER A 426 54.71 -56.86 11.60
CA SER A 426 55.59 -55.77 11.16
C SER A 426 55.58 -55.57 9.64
N LYS A 427 55.40 -56.65 8.85
CA LYS A 427 55.34 -56.58 7.38
C LYS A 427 54.00 -56.02 6.86
N SER A 428 52.89 -56.22 7.58
CA SER A 428 51.56 -55.70 7.21
C SER A 428 51.29 -54.26 7.67
N ILE A 429 52.18 -53.67 8.47
CA ILE A 429 52.04 -52.33 9.07
C ILE A 429 52.85 -51.25 8.31
N LYS A 430 53.32 -51.56 7.10
CA LYS A 430 54.09 -50.62 6.27
C LYS A 430 53.21 -49.65 5.52
#